data_AF-A0A2E0N888-F1
#
_entry.id   AF-A0A2E0N888-F1
#
_cell.length_a   1.000
_cell.length_b   1.000
_cell.length_c   1.000
_cell.angle_alpha   90.00
_cell.angle_beta   90.00
_cell.angle_gamma   90.00
#
_symmetry.space_group_name_H-M   'P 1'
#
loop_
_entity.id
_entity.type
_entity.pdbx_description
1 polymer ?
#
loop_
_entity_poly.entity_id
_entity_poly.type
_entity_poly.pdbx_seq_one_letter_code
_entity_poly.pdbx_strand_id
1 'polypeptide(L)'
;MEYVAFVIIITLIEYLAFGILVGMARGKYNCPAPATSGDPVFERYYRVHINTSEQLLVFLPAISIYSYFGNPIIAAGVGLVFPISRLVYLQAYVADPAKRGRGFLPGFLATAFLLIGGLVAVVQTLL
;
A
#
# COMPACT_ATOMS: atom_id res chain seq x y z
N MET A 1 -4.15 -1.56 -20.40
CA MET A 1 -4.13 -2.26 -19.10
C MET A 1 -2.73 -2.71 -18.67
N GLU A 2 -1.76 -2.87 -19.58
CA GLU A 2 -0.41 -3.36 -19.25
C GLU A 2 0.28 -2.56 -18.15
N TYR A 3 0.27 -1.22 -18.23
CA TYR A 3 0.88 -0.36 -17.20
C TYR A 3 0.22 -0.52 -15.82
N VAL A 4 -1.11 -0.68 -15.77
CA VAL A 4 -1.83 -0.89 -14.50
C VAL A 4 -1.52 -2.27 -13.92
N ALA A 5 -1.48 -3.31 -14.76
CA ALA A 5 -1.07 -4.64 -14.33
C ALA A 5 0.36 -4.64 -13.77
N PHE A 6 1.28 -3.93 -14.44
CA PHE A 6 2.65 -3.73 -13.94
C PHE A 6 2.66 -3.07 -12.55
N VAL A 7 1.90 -1.98 -12.36
CA VAL A 7 1.78 -1.29 -11.06
C VAL A 7 1.24 -2.23 -9.97
N ILE A 8 0.22 -3.01 -10.28
CA ILE A 8 -0.34 -3.99 -9.34
C ILE A 8 0.73 -5.04 -8.97
N ILE A 9 1.42 -5.61 -9.96
CA ILE A 9 2.43 -6.64 -9.75
C ILE A 9 3.57 -6.12 -8.84
N ILE A 10 4.14 -4.95 -9.14
CA ILE A 10 5.23 -4.41 -8.31
C ILE A 10 4.76 -4.12 -6.88
N THR A 11 3.51 -3.67 -6.70
CA THR A 11 2.93 -3.39 -5.38
C THR A 11 2.74 -4.69 -4.59
N LEU A 12 2.31 -5.76 -5.24
CA LEU A 12 2.17 -7.08 -4.60
C LEU A 12 3.54 -7.67 -4.23
N ILE A 13 4.55 -7.50 -5.09
CA ILE A 13 5.94 -7.91 -4.78
C ILE A 13 6.46 -7.13 -3.57
N GLU A 14 6.23 -5.83 -3.49
CA GLU A 14 6.57 -5.00 -2.32
C GLU A 14 5.89 -5.53 -1.05
N TYR A 15 4.60 -5.83 -1.11
CA TYR A 15 3.86 -6.37 0.03
C TYR A 15 4.44 -7.72 0.52
N LEU A 16 4.79 -8.62 -0.40
CA LEU A 16 5.48 -9.87 -0.07
C LEU A 16 6.83 -9.60 0.60
N ALA A 17 7.60 -8.64 0.10
CA ALA A 17 8.86 -8.24 0.70
C ALA A 17 8.67 -7.73 2.14
N PHE A 18 7.62 -6.94 2.41
CA PHE A 18 7.31 -6.50 3.77
C PHE A 18 6.97 -7.68 4.69
N GLY A 19 6.27 -8.70 4.19
CA GLY A 19 6.01 -9.94 4.94
C GLY A 19 7.29 -10.68 5.32
N ILE A 20 8.25 -10.77 4.40
CA ILE A 20 9.58 -11.35 4.65
C ILE A 20 10.31 -10.54 5.73
N LEU A 21 10.26 -9.20 5.67
CA LEU A 21 10.87 -8.33 6.68
C LEU A 21 10.26 -8.56 8.08
N VAL A 22 8.95 -8.76 8.18
CA VAL A 22 8.30 -9.15 9.45
C VAL A 22 8.84 -10.50 9.94
N GLY A 23 8.95 -11.50 9.07
CA GLY A 23 9.50 -12.81 9.40
C GLY A 23 10.94 -12.72 9.92
N MET A 24 11.79 -11.93 9.26
CA MET A 24 13.16 -11.66 9.70
C MET A 24 13.19 -10.94 11.05
N ALA A 25 12.31 -9.95 11.25
CA ALA A 25 12.19 -9.20 12.50
C ALA A 25 11.76 -10.11 13.67
N ARG A 26 10.91 -11.12 13.44
CA ARG A 26 10.55 -12.10 14.48
C ARG A 26 11.77 -12.80 15.08
N GLY A 27 12.65 -13.30 14.20
CA GLY A 27 13.89 -13.96 14.63
C GLY A 27 14.87 -12.99 15.27
N LYS A 28 15.03 -11.79 14.70
CA LYS A 28 15.98 -10.78 15.19
C LYS A 28 15.62 -10.21 16.56
N TYR A 29 14.34 -10.01 16.83
CA TYR A 29 13.85 -9.35 18.05
C TYR A 29 13.09 -10.30 18.99
N ASN A 30 13.32 -11.61 18.87
CA ASN A 30 12.77 -12.65 19.75
C ASN A 30 11.25 -12.55 19.95
N CYS A 31 10.48 -12.38 18.86
CA CYS A 31 9.03 -12.38 18.88
C CYS A 31 8.46 -13.62 18.16
N PRO A 32 8.48 -14.80 18.82
CA PRO A 32 8.01 -16.04 18.22
C PRO A 32 6.50 -15.99 17.95
N ALA A 33 6.06 -16.67 16.88
CA ALA A 33 4.63 -16.84 16.63
C ALA A 33 3.97 -17.60 17.80
N PRO A 34 2.70 -17.30 18.16
CA PRO A 34 1.76 -16.40 17.48
C PRO A 34 1.83 -14.93 17.94
N ALA A 35 2.82 -14.54 18.75
CA ALA A 35 2.87 -13.19 19.32
C ALA A 35 2.94 -12.11 18.23
N THR A 36 2.24 -11.00 18.45
CA THR A 36 2.24 -9.81 17.57
C THR A 36 2.66 -8.54 18.32
N SER A 37 3.05 -8.70 19.58
CA SER A 37 3.58 -7.67 20.47
C SER A 37 4.83 -8.19 21.18
N GLY A 38 5.74 -7.28 21.54
CA GLY A 38 7.01 -7.62 22.15
C GLY A 38 8.02 -6.48 21.99
N ASP A 39 9.02 -6.68 21.13
CA ASP A 39 10.01 -5.64 20.85
C ASP A 39 9.38 -4.49 20.04
N PRO A 40 9.57 -3.22 20.45
CA PRO A 40 8.99 -2.06 19.76
C PRO A 40 9.41 -1.92 18.29
N VAL A 41 10.59 -2.41 17.90
CA VAL A 41 11.06 -2.39 16.51
C VAL A 41 10.37 -3.48 15.70
N PHE A 42 10.22 -4.68 16.26
CA PHE A 42 9.39 -5.72 15.64
C PHE A 42 7.96 -5.23 15.39
N GLU A 43 7.34 -4.61 16.39
CA GLU A 43 5.98 -4.09 16.28
C GLU A 43 5.85 -3.06 15.14
N ARG A 44 6.88 -2.22 14.89
CA ARG A 44 6.88 -1.29 13.76
C ARG A 44 6.86 -2.02 12.41
N TYR A 45 7.71 -3.02 12.22
CA TYR A 45 7.69 -3.84 10.99
C TYR A 45 6.33 -4.52 10.80
N TYR A 46 5.79 -5.10 11.89
CA TYR A 46 4.48 -5.74 11.86
C TYR A 46 3.36 -4.76 11.48
N ARG A 47 3.35 -3.55 12.07
CA ARG A 47 2.37 -2.50 11.76
C ARG A 47 2.50 -1.96 10.34
N VAL A 48 3.72 -1.87 9.78
CA VAL A 48 3.92 -1.49 8.38
C VAL A 48 3.26 -2.50 7.45
N HIS A 49 3.50 -3.79 7.68
CA HIS A 49 2.93 -4.86 6.85
C HIS A 49 1.41 -4.91 6.95
N ILE A 50 0.84 -4.92 8.16
CA ILE A 50 -0.62 -4.95 8.36
C ILE A 50 -1.30 -3.71 7.78
N ASN A 51 -0.75 -2.52 8.01
CA ASN A 51 -1.33 -1.31 7.44
C ASN A 51 -1.27 -1.30 5.90
N THR A 52 -0.20 -1.83 5.31
CA THR A 52 -0.12 -1.99 3.85
C THR A 52 -1.18 -2.98 3.36
N SER A 53 -1.40 -4.09 4.07
CA SER A 53 -2.47 -5.05 3.79
C SER A 53 -3.86 -4.39 3.79
N GLU A 54 -4.17 -3.62 4.83
CA GLU A 54 -5.43 -2.86 4.95
C GLU A 54 -5.64 -1.89 3.78
N GLN A 55 -4.57 -1.19 3.36
CA GLN A 55 -4.63 -0.25 2.25
C GLN A 55 -4.80 -0.96 0.88
N LEU A 56 -4.18 -2.12 0.69
CA LEU A 56 -4.30 -2.90 -0.55
C LEU A 56 -5.73 -3.33 -0.85
N LEU A 57 -6.52 -3.63 0.20
CA LEU A 57 -7.94 -3.97 0.06
C LEU A 57 -8.74 -2.88 -0.66
N VAL A 58 -8.34 -1.62 -0.53
CA VAL A 58 -8.99 -0.49 -1.20
C VAL A 58 -8.27 -0.13 -2.51
N PHE A 59 -6.94 -0.11 -2.49
CA PHE A 59 -6.13 0.29 -3.64
C PHE A 59 -6.35 -0.61 -4.87
N LEU A 60 -6.33 -1.94 -4.70
CA LEU A 60 -6.42 -2.86 -5.83
C LEU A 60 -7.77 -2.78 -6.57
N PRO A 61 -8.93 -2.74 -5.88
CA PRO A 61 -10.19 -2.44 -6.55
C PRO A 61 -10.23 -1.04 -7.15
N ALA A 62 -9.77 -0.02 -6.42
CA ALA A 62 -9.84 1.38 -6.88
C ALA A 62 -9.08 1.60 -8.19
N ILE A 63 -7.83 1.12 -8.30
CA ILE A 63 -7.05 1.24 -9.53
C ILE A 63 -7.69 0.46 -10.68
N SER A 64 -8.26 -0.71 -10.40
CA SER A 64 -8.91 -1.55 -11.41
C SER A 64 -10.18 -0.91 -11.96
N ILE A 65 -11.03 -0.37 -11.08
CA ILE A 65 -12.26 0.34 -11.44
C ILE A 65 -11.93 1.59 -12.26
N TYR A 66 -11.04 2.45 -11.75
CA TYR A 66 -10.68 3.68 -12.47
C TYR A 66 -9.97 3.39 -13.80
N SER A 67 -9.16 2.34 -13.86
CA SER A 67 -8.51 1.94 -15.11
C SER A 67 -9.51 1.43 -16.16
N TYR A 68 -10.60 0.79 -15.75
CA TYR A 68 -11.58 0.22 -16.66
C TYR A 68 -12.58 1.28 -17.15
N PHE A 69 -13.17 2.06 -16.23
CA PHE A 69 -14.19 3.05 -16.57
C PHE A 69 -13.61 4.44 -16.89
N GLY A 70 -12.44 4.76 -16.34
CA GLY A 70 -11.76 6.05 -16.52
C GLY A 70 -10.63 5.97 -17.54
N ASN A 71 -9.42 6.40 -17.11
CA ASN A 71 -8.25 6.43 -17.99
C ASN A 71 -7.13 5.52 -17.44
N PRO A 72 -6.73 4.47 -18.18
CA PRO A 72 -5.72 3.51 -17.71
C PRO A 72 -4.31 4.11 -17.58
N ILE A 73 -3.96 5.14 -18.35
CA ILE A 73 -2.65 5.81 -18.27
C ILE A 73 -2.58 6.65 -16.99
N ILE A 74 -3.64 7.41 -16.70
CA ILE A 74 -3.75 8.17 -15.44
C ILE A 74 -3.78 7.21 -14.25
N ALA A 75 -4.54 6.10 -14.36
CA ALA A 75 -4.60 5.08 -13.33
C ALA A 75 -3.21 4.54 -12.97
N ALA A 76 -2.40 4.21 -13.98
CA ALA A 76 -1.04 3.73 -13.77
C ALA A 76 -0.12 4.81 -13.17
N GLY A 77 -0.16 6.03 -13.71
CA GLY A 77 0.66 7.14 -13.22
C GLY A 77 0.39 7.50 -11.77
N VAL A 78 -0.89 7.64 -11.39
CA VAL A 78 -1.29 7.89 -10.00
C VAL A 78 -1.05 6.66 -9.13
N GLY A 79 -1.33 5.46 -9.65
CA GLY A 79 -1.14 4.20 -8.94
C GLY A 79 0.31 3.94 -8.52
N LEU A 80 1.30 4.35 -9.33
CA LEU A 80 2.72 4.25 -8.98
C LEU A 80 3.10 4.99 -7.69
N VAL A 81 2.36 6.03 -7.32
CA VAL A 81 2.59 6.76 -6.06
C VAL A 81 2.39 5.85 -4.86
N PHE A 82 1.50 4.85 -4.95
CA PHE A 82 1.20 3.95 -3.85
C PHE A 82 2.43 3.15 -3.39
N PRO A 83 3.08 2.29 -4.21
CA PRO A 83 4.26 1.54 -3.77
C PRO A 83 5.44 2.45 -3.38
N ILE A 84 5.66 3.56 -4.09
CA ILE A 84 6.71 4.52 -3.71
C ILE A 84 6.46 5.07 -2.29
N SER A 85 5.21 5.41 -1.97
CA SER A 85 4.82 5.89 -0.65
C SER A 85 5.03 4.82 0.43
N ARG A 86 4.82 3.53 0.10
CA ARG A 86 4.96 2.42 1.02
C ARG A 86 6.41 2.15 1.39
N LEU A 87 7.36 2.29 0.46
CA LEU A 87 8.80 2.27 0.77
C LEU A 87 9.19 3.37 1.77
N VAL A 88 8.72 4.60 1.54
CA VAL A 88 8.96 5.73 2.45
C VAL A 88 8.28 5.49 3.80
N TYR A 89 7.08 4.89 3.80
CA TYR A 89 6.34 4.55 5.00
C TYR A 89 7.08 3.53 5.86
N LEU A 90 7.61 2.47 5.25
CA LEU A 90 8.45 1.47 5.93
C LEU A 90 9.64 2.15 6.61
N GLN A 91 10.43 2.91 5.86
CA GLN A 91 11.63 3.58 6.37
C GLN A 91 11.30 4.53 7.52
N ALA A 92 10.29 5.39 7.32
CA ALA A 92 9.89 6.38 8.31
C ALA A 92 9.37 5.71 9.59
N TYR A 93 8.49 4.71 9.48
CA TYR A 93 7.87 4.07 10.64
C TYR A 93 8.88 3.26 11.45
N VAL A 94 9.77 2.50 10.79
CA VAL A 94 10.80 1.72 11.50
C VAL A 94 11.76 2.64 12.25
N ALA A 95 12.21 3.73 11.62
CA ALA A 95 13.11 4.69 12.23
C ALA A 95 12.44 5.48 13.37
N ASP A 96 11.27 6.06 13.11
CA ASP A 96 10.55 6.93 14.04
C ASP A 96 9.04 6.88 13.75
N PRO A 97 8.25 6.16 14.58
CA PRO A 97 6.80 6.04 14.40
C PRO A 97 6.02 7.34 14.28
N ALA A 98 6.53 8.46 14.82
CA ALA A 98 5.87 9.76 14.72
C ALA A 98 5.97 10.35 13.29
N LYS A 99 6.96 9.93 12.49
CA LYS A 99 7.22 10.44 11.13
C LYS A 99 6.55 9.61 10.04
N ARG A 100 5.83 8.54 10.39
CA ARG A 100 5.17 7.63 9.45
C ARG A 100 4.21 8.35 8.48
N GLY A 101 3.61 9.47 8.90
CA GLY A 101 2.70 10.26 8.06
C GLY A 101 3.28 10.67 6.70
N ARG A 102 4.60 10.89 6.62
CA ARG A 102 5.29 11.30 5.39
C ARG A 102 5.19 10.26 4.27
N GLY A 103 5.26 8.97 4.61
CA GLY A 103 5.05 7.88 3.65
C GLY A 103 3.60 7.46 3.53
N PHE A 104 2.78 7.68 4.57
CA PHE A 104 1.38 7.27 4.55
C PHE A 104 0.53 8.11 3.59
N LEU A 105 0.62 9.44 3.71
CA LEU A 105 -0.32 10.37 3.10
C LEU A 105 -0.33 10.34 1.56
N PRO A 106 0.82 10.29 0.84
CA PRO A 106 0.80 10.28 -0.62
C PRO A 106 0.08 9.07 -1.20
N GLY A 107 0.32 7.87 -0.65
CA GLY A 107 -0.35 6.65 -1.10
C GLY A 107 -1.85 6.67 -0.80
N PHE A 108 -2.24 7.20 0.36
CA PHE A 108 -3.65 7.36 0.71
C PHE A 108 -4.37 8.30 -0.26
N LEU A 109 -3.76 9.46 -0.59
CA LEU A 109 -4.33 10.41 -1.54
C LEU A 109 -4.42 9.84 -2.96
N ALA A 110 -3.42 9.05 -3.39
CA ALA A 110 -3.46 8.35 -4.66
C ALA A 110 -4.63 7.35 -4.72
N THR A 111 -4.81 6.53 -3.68
CA THR A 111 -5.95 5.61 -3.57
C THR A 111 -7.28 6.34 -3.55
N ALA A 112 -7.39 7.44 -2.81
CA ALA A 112 -8.60 8.26 -2.74
C ALA A 112 -8.95 8.87 -4.11
N PHE A 113 -7.95 9.38 -4.84
CA PHE A 113 -8.14 9.88 -6.20
C PHE A 113 -8.69 8.79 -7.13
N LEU A 114 -8.07 7.59 -7.12
CA LEU A 114 -8.51 6.48 -7.95
C LEU A 114 -9.93 6.04 -7.59
N LEU A 115 -10.27 5.98 -6.30
CA LEU A 115 -11.59 5.57 -5.85
C LEU A 115 -12.68 6.58 -6.23
N ILE A 116 -12.46 7.86 -5.94
CA ILE A 116 -13.43 8.93 -6.23
C ILE A 116 -13.55 9.12 -7.75
N GLY A 117 -12.42 9.15 -8.46
CA GLY A 117 -12.41 9.20 -9.92
C GLY A 117 -13.12 7.99 -10.54
N GLY A 118 -12.94 6.81 -9.96
CA GLY A 118 -13.62 5.58 -10.39
C GLY A 118 -15.13 5.67 -10.21
N LEU A 119 -15.59 6.18 -9.06
CA LEU A 119 -17.01 6.44 -8.81
C LEU A 119 -17.60 7.41 -9.84
N VAL A 120 -16.93 8.54 -10.09
CA VAL A 120 -17.40 9.53 -11.08
C VAL A 120 -17.49 8.91 -12.48
N ALA A 121 -16.46 8.17 -12.90
CA ALA A 121 -16.44 7.51 -14.21
C ALA A 121 -17.56 6.49 -14.35
N VAL A 122 -17.82 5.67 -13.33
CA VAL A 122 -18.92 4.71 -13.33
C VAL A 122 -20.27 5.42 -13.40
N VAL A 123 -20.50 6.46 -12.60
CA VAL A 123 -21.78 7.20 -12.62
C VAL A 123 -22.05 7.81 -14.00
N GLN A 124 -21.03 8.33 -14.67
CA GLN A 124 -21.16 8.85 -16.04
C GLN A 124 -21.59 7.79 -17.06
N THR A 125 -21.30 6.51 -16.83
CA THR A 125 -21.77 5.43 -17.71
C THR A 125 -23.21 4.97 -17.43
N LEU A 126 -23.78 5.37 -16.30
CA LEU A 126 -25.14 5.00 -15.88
C LEU A 126 -26.20 6.06 -16.24
N LEU A 127 -25.75 7.27 -16.61
CA LEU A 127 -26.59 8.40 -17.02
C LEU A 127 -26.69 8.46 -18.55
#